data_AF-A0AAV1JC85-F1
#
_entry.id   AF-A0AAV1JC85-F1
#
_cell.length_a   1.000
_cell.length_b   1.000
_cell.length_c   1.000
_cell.angle_alpha   90.00
_cell.angle_beta   90.00
_cell.angle_gamma   90.00
#
_symmetry.space_group_name_H-M   'P 1'
#
loop_
_entity.id
_entity.type
_entity.pdbx_description
1 polymer ?
#
loop_
_entity_poly.entity_id
_entity_poly.type
_entity_poly.pdbx_seq_one_letter_code
_entity_poly.pdbx_strand_id
1 'polypeptide(L)'
;MGDTNEQILGYSTKSALKKLRDDIQRVIEEHKQKNPLRFDIIRNIISFSSEKVLLSGVAYTVTVINIICLILTYLIDGTALAQGYLLWEALFLFFILIINFLVALNEEYLHRNEIPHRIAKVLETLNEAIDLCLWKEEYYPHLCAPFSPCVILQWTYRDGTIVNLPWALLVEGDVIVLRPGQEVPGHCQGLQSDDPELFFGQIFTPGSQAKENSSVPRSRAPHQNKAYKMCETPYLKNLKLALEQATTRPVTVFEKQRYLCTVKIMEGIVLPLVILLMVFASLFRHIYHLPGVTHWTEIYFLQTIAASLPLLQIIFPIAWVTLNCYGLARFKSISEVRQKYTRPKSCSISEDASDPLIQALSESTLHPQIMKTLGKTFFNILFGREDMVTRTSNIVHVLGSLSALCCVDKKGILSWPNPTAEKVFFLRNSSPASNNSSKTSLVTSMGHQSDTTLDQLQDRNNPEPSTIVEVLDLTHDQNAPFRVEFDEQRWRQHITRLKPLGLAALLNTCAPEHTHNYAHFCAHLTCEAQYSEDLVPVTNRRCLCELAKQIGFNDSVIDAYTTQECLAIFRHLQADTIRRETRFRTLPSSQYACESAFTAYARCYS
;
A
#
# COMPACT_ATOMS: atom_id res chain seq x y z
N MET A 1 -50.45 -26.02 1.64
CA MET A 1 -49.64 -24.81 1.40
C MET A 1 -48.49 -24.88 2.39
N GLY A 2 -47.27 -24.97 1.88
CA GLY A 2 -46.06 -24.98 2.69
C GLY A 2 -45.03 -24.18 1.94
N ASP A 3 -44.71 -22.99 2.43
CA ASP A 3 -43.80 -22.09 1.75
C ASP A 3 -42.37 -22.58 1.93
N THR A 4 -41.88 -23.31 0.92
CA THR A 4 -40.46 -23.59 0.74
C THR A 4 -39.76 -22.30 0.36
N ASN A 5 -39.57 -21.43 1.35
CA ASN A 5 -38.61 -20.34 1.30
C ASN A 5 -37.22 -20.97 1.16
N GLU A 6 -36.74 -21.08 -0.07
CA GLU A 6 -35.32 -21.31 -0.35
C GLU A 6 -34.53 -20.19 0.32
N GLN A 7 -33.83 -20.53 1.41
CA GLN A 7 -33.01 -19.57 2.13
C GLN A 7 -31.81 -19.22 1.26
N ILE A 8 -31.93 -18.11 0.52
CA ILE A 8 -30.86 -17.53 -0.29
C ILE A 8 -29.62 -17.39 0.61
N LEU A 9 -28.57 -18.14 0.27
CA LEU A 9 -27.38 -18.23 1.11
C LEU A 9 -26.56 -16.93 1.04
N GLY A 10 -26.18 -16.40 2.20
CA GLY A 10 -25.45 -15.12 2.30
C GLY A 10 -26.34 -13.88 2.18
N TYR A 11 -25.71 -12.69 2.28
CA TYR A 11 -26.41 -11.41 2.15
C TYR A 11 -26.40 -10.89 0.71
N SER A 12 -27.43 -10.15 0.32
CA SER A 12 -27.39 -9.33 -0.89
C SER A 12 -26.37 -8.19 -0.76
N THR A 13 -25.68 -7.83 -1.86
CA THR A 13 -24.61 -6.82 -1.85
C THR A 13 -25.10 -5.49 -1.27
N LYS A 14 -26.32 -5.05 -1.62
CA LYS A 14 -26.93 -3.82 -1.09
C LYS A 14 -27.22 -3.88 0.42
N SER A 15 -27.48 -5.06 0.99
CA SER A 15 -27.69 -5.25 2.43
C SER A 15 -26.36 -5.27 3.19
N ALA A 16 -25.35 -5.95 2.65
CA ALA A 16 -24.02 -6.00 3.23
C ALA A 16 -23.32 -4.63 3.24
N LEU A 17 -23.39 -3.88 2.13
CA LEU A 17 -22.85 -2.51 2.07
C LEU A 17 -23.54 -1.56 3.07
N LYS A 18 -24.86 -1.68 3.26
CA LYS A 18 -25.57 -0.97 4.32
C LYS A 18 -25.05 -1.34 5.72
N LYS A 19 -24.90 -2.64 6.02
CA LYS A 19 -24.35 -3.08 7.31
C LYS A 19 -22.93 -2.54 7.54
N LEU A 20 -22.06 -2.62 6.53
CA LEU A 20 -20.69 -2.09 6.59
C LEU A 20 -20.69 -0.58 6.88
N ARG A 21 -21.51 0.19 6.18
CA ARG A 21 -21.70 1.63 6.40
C ARG A 21 -22.17 1.92 7.83
N ASP A 22 -23.20 1.21 8.30
CA ASP A 22 -23.84 1.45 9.60
C ASP A 22 -22.91 1.06 10.77
N ASP A 23 -22.13 -0.01 10.60
CA ASP A 23 -21.06 -0.40 11.53
C ASP A 23 -19.91 0.64 11.56
N ILE A 24 -19.44 1.11 10.38
CA ILE A 24 -18.42 2.16 10.29
C ILE A 24 -18.90 3.45 10.95
N GLN A 25 -20.15 3.86 10.71
CA GLN A 25 -20.76 5.02 11.35
C GLN A 25 -20.79 4.86 12.88
N ARG A 26 -21.23 3.70 13.39
CA ARG A 26 -21.23 3.39 14.83
C ARG A 26 -19.84 3.53 15.45
N VAL A 27 -18.78 3.11 14.77
CA VAL A 27 -17.39 3.26 15.23
C VAL A 27 -16.94 4.74 15.26
N ILE A 28 -17.34 5.56 14.30
CA ILE A 28 -17.06 7.01 14.33
C ILE A 28 -17.81 7.69 15.49
N GLU A 29 -19.06 7.33 15.72
CA GLU A 29 -19.87 7.87 16.81
C GLU A 29 -19.32 7.46 18.18
N GLU A 30 -18.95 6.19 18.37
CA GLU A 30 -18.23 5.69 19.55
C GLU A 30 -16.94 6.49 19.80
N HIS A 31 -16.15 6.75 18.77
CA HIS A 31 -14.92 7.53 18.89
C HIS A 31 -15.18 9.01 19.23
N LYS A 32 -16.18 9.65 18.61
CA LYS A 32 -16.58 11.04 18.91
C LYS A 32 -17.12 11.20 20.35
N GLN A 33 -17.83 10.19 20.86
CA GLN A 33 -18.31 10.17 22.25
C GLN A 33 -17.16 10.00 23.26
N LYS A 34 -16.17 9.15 22.95
CA LYS A 34 -14.95 8.98 23.76
C LYS A 34 -14.05 10.22 23.77
N ASN A 35 -13.93 10.91 22.61
CA ASN A 35 -13.04 12.05 22.41
C ASN A 35 -13.81 13.36 22.11
N PRO A 36 -14.59 13.90 23.05
CA PRO A 36 -15.35 15.14 22.84
C PRO A 36 -14.43 16.36 22.69
N LEU A 37 -14.83 17.31 21.84
CA LEU A 37 -14.12 18.58 21.58
C LEU A 37 -14.22 19.54 22.78
N ARG A 38 -13.44 19.26 23.83
CA ARG A 38 -13.39 20.02 25.10
C ARG A 38 -12.26 21.05 25.13
N PHE A 39 -12.18 21.79 26.24
CA PHE A 39 -11.11 22.74 26.60
C PHE A 39 -9.68 22.20 26.45
N ASP A 40 -9.50 20.89 26.36
CA ASP A 40 -8.25 20.22 25.96
C ASP A 40 -7.65 20.72 24.64
N ILE A 41 -8.43 21.30 23.75
CA ILE A 41 -7.92 21.99 22.54
C ILE A 41 -7.13 23.24 22.94
N ILE A 42 -7.71 24.10 23.77
CA ILE A 42 -7.09 25.35 24.24
C ILE A 42 -5.88 25.03 25.13
N ARG A 43 -5.97 24.01 25.99
CA ARG A 43 -4.85 23.52 26.81
C ARG A 43 -3.67 23.03 25.97
N ASN A 44 -3.93 22.38 24.83
CA ASN A 44 -2.87 21.96 23.91
C ASN A 44 -2.21 23.16 23.23
N ILE A 45 -2.99 24.15 22.78
CA ILE A 45 -2.49 25.35 22.10
C ILE A 45 -1.58 26.19 23.01
N ILE A 46 -2.00 26.46 24.24
CA ILE A 46 -1.28 27.31 25.20
C ILE A 46 -0.33 26.47 26.08
N SER A 47 0.14 25.32 25.59
CA SER A 47 1.08 24.48 26.35
C SER A 47 2.50 25.06 26.33
N PHE A 48 3.11 25.17 27.51
CA PHE A 48 4.47 25.70 27.69
C PHE A 48 5.59 24.71 27.29
N SER A 49 5.26 23.43 27.06
CA SER A 49 6.30 22.38 26.89
C SER A 49 6.01 21.33 25.80
N SER A 50 4.86 21.37 25.11
CA SER A 50 4.49 20.35 24.13
C SER A 50 5.22 20.52 22.79
N GLU A 51 5.80 19.44 22.26
CA GLU A 51 6.50 19.42 20.95
C GLU A 51 5.59 19.77 19.76
N LYS A 52 4.26 19.70 19.93
CA LYS A 52 3.26 19.94 18.87
C LYS A 52 2.82 21.41 18.74
N VAL A 53 3.33 22.30 19.59
CA VAL A 53 2.82 23.68 19.71
C VAL A 53 3.46 24.61 18.70
N LEU A 54 2.62 25.29 17.91
CA LEU A 54 3.07 26.24 16.88
C LEU A 54 3.77 27.48 17.46
N LEU A 55 3.21 28.04 18.54
CA LEU A 55 3.72 29.22 19.28
C LEU A 55 3.55 28.94 20.77
N SER A 56 4.61 28.99 21.58
CA SER A 56 4.53 28.47 22.95
C SER A 56 3.70 29.34 23.89
N GLY A 57 3.27 28.74 25.01
CA GLY A 57 2.70 29.50 26.13
C GLY A 57 3.60 30.65 26.60
N VAL A 58 4.93 30.52 26.52
CA VAL A 58 5.86 31.61 26.86
C VAL A 58 5.66 32.79 25.90
N ALA A 59 5.69 32.55 24.60
CA ALA A 59 5.50 33.59 23.60
C ALA A 59 4.11 34.25 23.69
N TYR A 60 3.05 33.48 23.96
CA TYR A 60 1.72 34.03 24.27
C TYR A 60 1.75 34.94 25.51
N THR A 61 2.41 34.55 26.60
CA THR A 61 2.48 35.40 27.81
C THR A 61 3.31 36.67 27.61
N VAL A 62 4.48 36.60 26.98
CA VAL A 62 5.36 37.77 26.78
C VAL A 62 4.76 38.75 25.77
N THR A 63 4.07 38.28 24.73
CA THR A 63 3.34 39.18 23.80
C THR A 63 2.19 39.91 24.48
N VAL A 64 1.43 39.24 25.35
CA VAL A 64 0.39 39.90 26.18
C VAL A 64 1.00 40.92 27.15
N ILE A 65 2.12 40.60 27.79
CA ILE A 65 2.85 41.54 28.67
C ILE A 65 3.31 42.77 27.88
N ASN A 66 3.90 42.59 26.69
CA ASN A 66 4.32 43.70 25.83
C ASN A 66 3.15 44.61 25.42
N ILE A 67 1.98 44.04 25.07
CA ILE A 67 0.75 44.81 24.77
C ILE A 67 0.30 45.63 26.00
N ILE A 68 0.30 45.03 27.19
CA ILE A 68 -0.06 45.73 28.44
C ILE A 68 0.94 46.85 28.75
N CYS A 69 2.24 46.61 28.57
CA CYS A 69 3.29 47.60 28.80
C CYS A 69 3.21 48.80 27.82
N LEU A 70 2.86 48.59 26.55
CA LEU A 70 2.59 49.67 25.60
C LEU A 70 1.38 50.52 26.03
N ILE A 71 0.28 49.89 26.43
CA ILE A 71 -0.93 50.58 26.91
C ILE A 71 -0.64 51.35 28.20
N LEU A 72 0.09 50.78 29.16
CA LEU A 72 0.48 51.46 30.39
C LEU A 72 1.40 52.68 30.12
N THR A 73 2.34 52.57 29.19
CA THR A 73 3.19 53.70 28.77
C THR A 73 2.33 54.85 28.24
N TYR A 74 1.43 54.56 27.28
CA TYR A 74 0.50 55.54 26.72
C TYR A 74 -0.41 56.21 27.77
N LEU A 75 -0.87 55.46 28.78
CA LEU A 75 -1.73 55.98 29.84
C LEU A 75 -0.99 56.82 30.90
N ILE A 76 0.31 56.60 31.09
CA ILE A 76 1.11 57.26 32.14
C ILE A 76 1.79 58.54 31.63
N ASP A 77 2.32 58.54 30.41
CA ASP A 77 3.15 59.64 29.89
C ASP A 77 2.37 60.88 29.45
N GLY A 78 1.03 60.86 29.48
CA GLY A 78 0.13 62.02 29.48
C GLY A 78 0.10 62.92 28.23
N THR A 79 1.08 62.81 27.34
CA THR A 79 1.29 63.68 26.18
C THR A 79 0.57 63.16 24.93
N ALA A 80 -0.75 63.01 25.06
CA ALA A 80 -1.64 62.23 24.19
C ALA A 80 -1.58 62.50 22.66
N LEU A 81 -0.98 63.61 22.23
CA LEU A 81 -0.82 63.98 20.81
C LEU A 81 0.49 63.47 20.16
N ALA A 82 1.53 63.14 20.94
CA ALA A 82 2.85 62.78 20.42
C ALA A 82 3.08 61.26 20.34
N GLN A 83 2.59 60.50 21.32
CA GLN A 83 2.87 59.06 21.49
C GLN A 83 1.77 58.13 20.93
N GLY A 84 0.82 58.64 20.13
CA GLY A 84 -0.31 57.88 19.60
C GLY A 84 0.05 56.63 18.77
N TYR A 85 1.30 56.52 18.30
CA TYR A 85 1.81 55.34 17.60
C TYR A 85 1.90 54.09 18.50
N LEU A 86 2.17 54.25 19.81
CA LEU A 86 2.26 53.13 20.77
C LEU A 86 0.94 52.34 20.86
N LEU A 87 -0.20 53.03 20.73
CA LEU A 87 -1.52 52.40 20.70
C LEU A 87 -1.74 51.60 19.41
N TRP A 88 -1.25 52.10 18.27
CA TRP A 88 -1.28 51.35 17.00
C TRP A 88 -0.37 50.13 17.02
N GLU A 89 0.80 50.21 17.64
CA GLU A 89 1.68 49.05 17.87
C GLU A 89 1.02 48.01 18.77
N ALA A 90 0.39 48.42 19.87
CA ALA A 90 -0.34 47.52 20.76
C ALA A 90 -1.51 46.82 20.03
N LEU A 91 -2.28 47.56 19.22
CA LEU A 91 -3.36 47.01 18.39
C LEU A 91 -2.84 46.05 17.31
N PHE A 92 -1.70 46.35 16.68
CA PHE A 92 -1.07 45.50 15.68
C PHE A 92 -0.57 44.17 16.28
N LEU A 93 0.10 44.24 17.44
CA LEU A 93 0.52 43.04 18.18
C LEU A 93 -0.69 42.21 18.63
N PHE A 94 -1.76 42.84 19.12
CA PHE A 94 -3.01 42.17 19.49
C PHE A 94 -3.68 41.47 18.30
N PHE A 95 -3.70 42.10 17.13
CA PHE A 95 -4.24 41.51 15.90
C PHE A 95 -3.41 40.30 15.42
N ILE A 96 -2.07 40.40 15.44
CA ILE A 96 -1.18 39.27 15.13
C ILE A 96 -1.33 38.13 16.14
N LEU A 97 -1.54 38.44 17.42
CA LEU A 97 -1.78 37.45 18.47
C LEU A 97 -3.08 36.66 18.22
N ILE A 98 -4.15 37.36 17.83
CA ILE A 98 -5.42 36.76 17.42
C ILE A 98 -5.22 35.86 16.19
N ILE A 99 -4.51 36.33 15.15
CA ILE A 99 -4.27 35.51 13.94
C ILE A 99 -3.49 34.24 14.31
N ASN A 100 -2.43 34.32 15.11
CA ASN A 100 -1.67 33.14 15.54
C ASN A 100 -2.53 32.17 16.36
N PHE A 101 -3.37 32.67 17.25
CA PHE A 101 -4.33 31.84 18.00
C PHE A 101 -5.34 31.14 17.07
N LEU A 102 -5.91 31.85 16.08
CA LEU A 102 -6.85 31.28 15.11
C LEU A 102 -6.17 30.24 14.20
N VAL A 103 -4.93 30.47 13.77
CA VAL A 103 -4.15 29.50 12.99
C VAL A 103 -3.84 28.24 13.82
N ALA A 104 -3.38 28.40 15.06
CA ALA A 104 -3.12 27.28 15.96
C ALA A 104 -4.41 26.49 16.31
N LEU A 105 -5.53 27.18 16.48
CA LEU A 105 -6.86 26.59 16.69
C LEU A 105 -7.29 25.78 15.46
N ASN A 106 -7.14 26.32 14.25
CA ASN A 106 -7.46 25.63 13.01
C ASN A 106 -6.59 24.38 12.82
N GLU A 107 -5.28 24.47 13.04
CA GLU A 107 -4.38 23.33 12.87
C GLU A 107 -4.60 22.22 13.91
N GLU A 108 -4.82 22.53 15.20
CA GLU A 108 -5.17 21.51 16.21
C GLU A 108 -6.55 20.89 15.95
N TYR A 109 -7.53 21.69 15.50
CA TYR A 109 -8.85 21.19 15.10
C TYR A 109 -8.75 20.26 13.88
N LEU A 110 -7.98 20.63 12.85
CA LEU A 110 -7.78 19.80 11.66
C LEU A 110 -6.96 18.56 11.99
N HIS A 111 -5.89 18.65 12.77
CA HIS A 111 -5.06 17.51 13.19
C HIS A 111 -5.89 16.44 13.93
N ARG A 112 -6.74 16.84 14.88
CA ARG A 112 -7.62 15.90 15.60
C ARG A 112 -8.67 15.27 14.70
N ASN A 113 -9.27 16.05 13.80
CA ASN A 113 -10.42 15.59 13.00
C ASN A 113 -10.04 15.08 11.59
N GLU A 114 -8.77 15.04 11.20
CA GLU A 114 -8.33 14.64 9.84
C GLU A 114 -8.78 13.22 9.47
N ILE A 115 -8.62 12.25 10.37
CA ILE A 115 -9.07 10.86 10.14
C ILE A 115 -10.61 10.73 10.23
N PRO A 116 -11.31 11.29 11.24
CA PRO A 116 -12.78 11.34 11.24
C PRO A 116 -13.43 11.93 9.96
N HIS A 117 -12.89 13.03 9.40
CA HIS A 117 -13.42 13.59 8.15
C HIS A 117 -13.17 12.68 6.94
N ARG A 118 -12.05 11.95 6.90
CA ARG A 118 -11.79 10.95 5.84
C ARG A 118 -12.80 9.83 5.85
N ILE A 119 -13.11 9.30 7.03
CA ILE A 119 -14.07 8.20 7.14
C ILE A 119 -15.49 8.70 6.82
N ALA A 120 -15.81 9.98 7.10
CA ALA A 120 -17.04 10.60 6.61
C ALA A 120 -17.13 10.63 5.07
N LYS A 121 -16.03 10.94 4.36
CA LYS A 121 -15.99 10.82 2.88
C LYS A 121 -16.10 9.36 2.39
N VAL A 122 -15.55 8.40 3.13
CA VAL A 122 -15.75 6.96 2.82
C VAL A 122 -17.21 6.55 3.02
N LEU A 123 -17.90 7.09 4.03
CA LEU A 123 -19.35 6.89 4.20
C LEU A 123 -20.16 7.55 3.09
N GLU A 124 -19.72 8.71 2.58
CA GLU A 124 -20.33 9.38 1.42
C GLU A 124 -20.23 8.50 0.17
N THR A 125 -19.04 8.01 -0.19
CA THR A 125 -18.86 7.09 -1.33
C THR A 125 -19.55 5.73 -1.14
N LEU A 126 -19.67 5.23 0.09
CA LEU A 126 -20.48 4.04 0.39
C LEU A 126 -21.97 4.28 0.18
N ASN A 127 -22.52 5.46 0.50
CA ASN A 127 -23.92 5.78 0.22
C ASN A 127 -24.16 5.87 -1.30
N GLU A 128 -23.30 6.56 -2.05
CA GLU A 128 -23.37 6.60 -3.52
C GLU A 128 -23.33 5.17 -4.12
N ALA A 129 -22.43 4.32 -3.64
CA ALA A 129 -22.31 2.93 -4.07
C ALA A 129 -23.51 2.04 -3.67
N ILE A 130 -24.17 2.32 -2.54
CA ILE A 130 -25.40 1.64 -2.10
C ILE A 130 -26.57 2.00 -3.03
N ASP A 131 -26.68 3.26 -3.46
CA ASP A 131 -27.78 3.71 -4.32
C ASP A 131 -27.57 3.31 -5.79
N LEU A 132 -26.33 3.38 -6.30
CA LEU A 132 -25.92 2.88 -7.61
C LEU A 132 -25.72 1.34 -7.68
N CYS A 133 -26.09 0.60 -6.62
CA CYS A 133 -25.76 -0.82 -6.43
C CYS A 133 -26.41 -1.77 -7.45
N LEU A 134 -25.77 -1.94 -8.62
CA LEU A 134 -26.03 -2.98 -9.62
C LEU A 134 -24.79 -3.85 -9.81
N TRP A 135 -24.44 -4.64 -8.80
CA TRP A 135 -23.27 -5.53 -8.85
C TRP A 135 -23.65 -6.87 -9.51
N LYS A 136 -22.91 -7.24 -10.56
CA LYS A 136 -22.96 -8.55 -11.20
C LYS A 136 -21.74 -9.39 -10.82
N GLU A 137 -21.85 -10.71 -10.99
CA GLU A 137 -20.72 -11.64 -10.91
C GLU A 137 -19.53 -11.20 -11.79
N GLU A 138 -19.82 -10.73 -13.00
CA GLU A 138 -18.87 -10.14 -13.98
C GLU A 138 -17.97 -9.02 -13.41
N TYR A 139 -18.41 -8.31 -12.36
CA TYR A 139 -17.68 -7.17 -11.78
C TYR A 139 -16.78 -7.55 -10.61
N TYR A 140 -16.87 -8.79 -10.12
CA TYR A 140 -15.97 -9.32 -9.11
C TYR A 140 -14.72 -9.95 -9.78
N PRO A 141 -13.56 -9.95 -9.11
CA PRO A 141 -12.41 -10.72 -9.56
C PRO A 141 -12.79 -12.21 -9.73
N HIS A 142 -12.29 -12.85 -10.78
CA HIS A 142 -12.58 -14.25 -11.07
C HIS A 142 -12.30 -15.15 -9.84
N LEU A 143 -13.20 -16.09 -9.50
CA LEU A 143 -13.10 -16.94 -8.30
C LEU A 143 -11.74 -17.65 -8.21
N CYS A 144 -11.30 -18.24 -9.32
CA CYS A 144 -10.04 -18.97 -9.42
C CYS A 144 -8.84 -18.10 -9.83
N ALA A 145 -8.86 -16.79 -9.56
CA ALA A 145 -7.70 -15.92 -9.68
C ALA A 145 -6.52 -16.44 -8.84
N PRO A 146 -5.26 -16.25 -9.28
CA PRO A 146 -4.08 -16.69 -8.53
C PRO A 146 -3.97 -15.97 -7.19
N PHE A 147 -3.53 -16.68 -6.15
CA PHE A 147 -3.35 -16.08 -4.82
C PHE A 147 -2.23 -15.03 -4.82
N SER A 148 -2.55 -13.83 -4.34
CA SER A 148 -1.59 -12.76 -4.10
C SER A 148 -1.73 -12.24 -2.66
N PRO A 149 -0.66 -12.19 -1.85
CA PRO A 149 -0.74 -11.77 -0.46
C PRO A 149 -1.16 -10.30 -0.30
N CYS A 150 -1.00 -9.49 -1.34
CA CYS A 150 -1.28 -8.05 -1.32
C CYS A 150 -2.72 -7.71 -1.77
N VAL A 151 -3.46 -8.70 -2.30
CA VAL A 151 -4.86 -8.57 -2.73
C VAL A 151 -5.61 -9.79 -2.20
N ILE A 152 -5.89 -9.77 -0.89
CA ILE A 152 -6.50 -10.90 -0.21
C ILE A 152 -8.01 -10.92 -0.48
N LEU A 153 -8.45 -11.94 -1.21
CA LEU A 153 -9.84 -12.14 -1.63
C LEU A 153 -10.41 -13.41 -0.99
N GLN A 154 -11.67 -13.34 -0.60
CA GLN A 154 -12.44 -14.40 0.05
C GLN A 154 -13.64 -14.79 -0.80
N TRP A 155 -13.78 -16.08 -1.09
CA TRP A 155 -15.01 -16.64 -1.67
C TRP A 155 -16.17 -16.42 -0.70
N THR A 156 -17.17 -15.65 -1.11
CA THR A 156 -18.25 -15.15 -0.26
C THR A 156 -19.57 -15.28 -0.99
N TYR A 157 -20.62 -15.74 -0.32
CA TYR A 157 -21.96 -15.77 -0.89
C TYR A 157 -22.57 -14.36 -0.89
N ARG A 158 -22.86 -13.85 -2.10
CA ARG A 158 -23.47 -12.54 -2.36
C ARG A 158 -24.59 -12.71 -3.37
N ASP A 159 -25.78 -12.19 -3.05
CA ASP A 159 -26.94 -12.20 -3.96
C ASP A 159 -27.32 -13.61 -4.50
N GLY A 160 -26.99 -14.67 -3.75
CA GLY A 160 -27.22 -16.07 -4.10
C GLY A 160 -26.08 -16.77 -4.85
N THR A 161 -25.05 -16.06 -5.31
CA THR A 161 -23.87 -16.63 -5.99
C THR A 161 -22.60 -16.56 -5.13
N ILE A 162 -21.57 -17.33 -5.47
CA ILE A 162 -20.25 -17.23 -4.83
C ILE A 162 -19.44 -16.20 -5.62
N VAL A 163 -18.96 -15.15 -4.96
CA VAL A 163 -18.10 -14.12 -5.56
C VAL A 163 -16.78 -13.99 -4.80
N ASN A 164 -15.75 -13.43 -5.45
CA ASN A 164 -14.42 -13.25 -4.86
C ASN A 164 -14.31 -11.85 -4.24
N LEU A 165 -14.56 -11.72 -2.94
CA LEU A 165 -14.72 -10.44 -2.25
C LEU A 165 -13.44 -10.03 -1.49
N PRO A 166 -12.95 -8.78 -1.62
CA PRO A 166 -11.86 -8.29 -0.77
C PRO A 166 -12.21 -8.32 0.72
N TRP A 167 -11.27 -8.71 1.58
CA TRP A 167 -11.50 -8.80 3.04
C TRP A 167 -12.03 -7.51 3.69
N ALA A 168 -11.72 -6.34 3.10
CA ALA A 168 -12.21 -5.03 3.57
C ALA A 168 -13.74 -4.82 3.37
N LEU A 169 -14.41 -5.68 2.59
CA LEU A 169 -15.85 -5.63 2.31
C LEU A 169 -16.64 -6.80 2.95
N LEU A 170 -15.99 -7.62 3.76
CA LEU A 170 -16.64 -8.64 4.60
C LEU A 170 -17.35 -7.99 5.79
N VAL A 171 -18.56 -8.44 6.10
CA VAL A 171 -19.34 -8.04 7.28
C VAL A 171 -19.74 -9.22 8.16
N GLU A 172 -19.95 -8.95 9.44
CA GLU A 172 -20.60 -9.86 10.38
C GLU A 172 -21.92 -10.39 9.78
N GLY A 173 -22.10 -11.70 9.75
CA GLY A 173 -23.25 -12.38 9.16
C GLY A 173 -23.04 -12.92 7.73
N ASP A 174 -21.98 -12.52 7.04
CA ASP A 174 -21.63 -13.08 5.71
C ASP A 174 -21.35 -14.58 5.78
N VAL A 175 -21.71 -15.31 4.72
CA VAL A 175 -21.30 -16.72 4.54
C VAL A 175 -20.11 -16.77 3.58
N ILE A 176 -18.97 -17.27 4.07
CA ILE A 176 -17.73 -17.42 3.32
C ILE A 176 -17.43 -18.91 3.06
N VAL A 177 -16.69 -19.20 1.99
CA VAL A 177 -16.20 -20.55 1.68
C VAL A 177 -14.71 -20.62 2.00
N LEU A 178 -14.36 -21.28 3.11
CA LEU A 178 -12.97 -21.55 3.45
C LEU A 178 -12.43 -22.69 2.58
N ARG A 179 -11.24 -22.46 2.02
CA ARG A 179 -10.50 -23.41 1.19
C ARG A 179 -9.40 -24.08 2.03
N PRO A 180 -9.07 -25.37 1.79
CA PRO A 180 -8.00 -26.04 2.51
C PRO A 180 -6.69 -25.26 2.46
N GLY A 181 -6.04 -25.12 3.61
CA GLY A 181 -4.78 -24.43 3.77
C GLY A 181 -4.83 -22.91 3.69
N GLN A 182 -6.02 -22.30 3.65
CA GLN A 182 -6.20 -20.85 3.63
C GLN A 182 -6.30 -20.25 5.05
N GLU A 183 -5.67 -19.09 5.25
CA GLU A 183 -5.85 -18.26 6.44
C GLU A 183 -7.31 -17.74 6.58
N VAL A 184 -7.80 -17.72 7.81
CA VAL A 184 -9.17 -17.32 8.18
C VAL A 184 -9.25 -15.80 8.41
N PRO A 185 -10.22 -15.08 7.80
CA PRO A 185 -10.26 -13.61 7.76
C PRO A 185 -10.64 -12.91 9.08
N GLY A 186 -11.09 -13.65 10.09
CA GLY A 186 -11.66 -13.10 11.33
C GLY A 186 -12.21 -14.21 12.22
N HIS A 187 -13.06 -13.83 13.18
CA HIS A 187 -13.89 -14.79 13.92
C HIS A 187 -14.99 -15.36 13.01
N CYS A 188 -15.04 -16.69 12.89
CA CYS A 188 -15.97 -17.43 12.04
C CYS A 188 -16.54 -18.67 12.75
N GLN A 189 -17.85 -18.87 12.65
CA GLN A 189 -18.56 -20.05 13.16
C GLN A 189 -19.01 -20.92 11.97
N GLY A 190 -18.89 -22.24 12.06
CA GLY A 190 -19.32 -23.13 10.98
C GLY A 190 -20.83 -23.17 10.80
N LEU A 191 -21.29 -23.63 9.62
CA LEU A 191 -22.73 -23.77 9.33
C LEU A 191 -23.33 -25.06 9.90
N GLN A 192 -22.52 -26.00 10.37
CA GLN A 192 -22.94 -27.25 11.01
C GLN A 192 -22.52 -27.25 12.48
N SER A 193 -23.33 -27.82 13.37
CA SER A 193 -23.05 -27.83 14.82
C SER A 193 -21.78 -28.59 15.22
N ASP A 194 -21.25 -29.43 14.33
CA ASP A 194 -20.01 -30.20 14.52
C ASP A 194 -18.74 -29.44 14.05
N ASP A 195 -18.88 -28.24 13.49
CA ASP A 195 -17.73 -27.42 13.08
C ASP A 195 -17.09 -26.68 14.27
N PRO A 196 -15.74 -26.64 14.36
CA PRO A 196 -15.05 -25.78 15.33
C PRO A 196 -15.23 -24.30 14.98
N GLU A 197 -15.26 -23.43 16.00
CA GLU A 197 -15.11 -21.98 15.79
C GLU A 197 -13.66 -21.64 15.43
N LEU A 198 -13.49 -20.74 14.46
CA LEU A 198 -12.21 -20.34 13.90
C LEU A 198 -11.95 -18.85 14.11
N PHE A 199 -10.68 -18.48 14.25
CA PHE A 199 -10.25 -17.13 14.59
C PHE A 199 -9.21 -16.59 13.60
N PHE A 200 -9.09 -15.27 13.56
CA PHE A 200 -8.12 -14.54 12.71
C PHE A 200 -6.70 -15.13 12.80
N GLY A 201 -6.08 -15.41 11.65
CA GLY A 201 -4.71 -15.93 11.56
C GLY A 201 -4.59 -17.45 11.78
N GLN A 202 -5.68 -18.15 12.12
CA GLN A 202 -5.72 -19.61 12.02
C GLN A 202 -5.83 -20.04 10.55
N ILE A 203 -5.47 -21.29 10.26
CA ILE A 203 -5.48 -21.84 8.90
C ILE A 203 -6.50 -22.98 8.82
N PHE A 204 -7.39 -22.92 7.83
CA PHE A 204 -8.45 -23.92 7.65
C PHE A 204 -7.88 -25.28 7.20
N THR A 205 -7.97 -26.26 8.09
CA THR A 205 -7.49 -27.64 7.89
C THR A 205 -8.68 -28.61 8.06
N PRO A 206 -9.30 -29.11 6.96
CA PRO A 206 -10.54 -29.87 7.02
C PRO A 206 -10.30 -31.33 7.47
N GLY A 207 -10.21 -31.52 8.79
CA GLY A 207 -10.12 -32.82 9.45
C GLY A 207 -8.69 -33.36 9.51
N SER A 208 -8.27 -33.81 10.69
CA SER A 208 -6.92 -34.32 10.95
C SER A 208 -6.71 -35.72 10.34
N GLN A 209 -6.34 -35.78 9.06
CA GLN A 209 -5.76 -37.00 8.50
C GLN A 209 -4.38 -37.23 9.13
N ALA A 210 -4.10 -38.45 9.59
CA ALA A 210 -2.84 -38.78 10.23
C ALA A 210 -1.67 -38.71 9.23
N LYS A 211 -0.46 -38.37 9.71
CA LYS A 211 0.79 -38.34 8.92
C LYS A 211 1.16 -39.75 8.39
N GLU A 212 0.55 -40.18 7.28
CA GLU A 212 0.94 -41.39 6.55
C GLU A 212 2.02 -41.09 5.49
N ASN A 213 3.28 -41.34 5.85
CA ASN A 213 4.44 -41.28 4.96
C ASN A 213 4.47 -42.46 3.97
N SER A 214 3.58 -42.45 2.97
CA SER A 214 3.48 -43.51 1.97
C SER A 214 4.50 -43.34 0.83
N SER A 215 5.46 -44.27 0.72
CA SER A 215 6.46 -44.31 -0.36
C SER A 215 5.95 -44.85 -1.71
N VAL A 216 4.67 -45.22 -1.77
CA VAL A 216 3.99 -45.83 -2.93
C VAL A 216 2.95 -44.84 -3.45
N PRO A 217 2.79 -44.65 -4.77
CA PRO A 217 1.73 -43.80 -5.32
C PRO A 217 0.35 -44.28 -4.85
N ARG A 218 -0.44 -43.37 -4.30
CA ARG A 218 -1.81 -43.60 -3.82
C ARG A 218 -2.72 -42.51 -4.38
N SER A 219 -3.95 -42.88 -4.75
CA SER A 219 -5.00 -41.90 -4.99
C SER A 219 -5.46 -41.31 -3.65
N ARG A 220 -5.65 -39.98 -3.60
CA ARG A 220 -6.29 -39.28 -2.47
C ARG A 220 -7.46 -38.46 -3.00
N ALA A 221 -8.57 -38.47 -2.28
CA ALA A 221 -9.63 -37.49 -2.50
C ALA A 221 -9.12 -36.11 -2.03
N PRO A 222 -9.22 -35.03 -2.83
CA PRO A 222 -8.73 -33.73 -2.43
C PRO A 222 -9.57 -33.15 -1.28
N HIS A 223 -8.91 -32.44 -0.38
CA HIS A 223 -9.53 -31.78 0.77
C HIS A 223 -10.69 -30.86 0.33
N GLN A 224 -11.86 -30.99 0.96
CA GLN A 224 -13.06 -30.24 0.59
C GLN A 224 -13.05 -28.81 1.15
N ASN A 225 -13.64 -27.88 0.40
CA ASN A 225 -13.99 -26.56 0.89
C ASN A 225 -15.18 -26.64 1.86
N LYS A 226 -15.30 -25.71 2.82
CA LYS A 226 -16.47 -25.66 3.72
C LYS A 226 -17.00 -24.24 3.94
N ALA A 227 -18.32 -24.12 4.08
CA ALA A 227 -18.98 -22.84 4.32
C ALA A 227 -18.98 -22.50 5.82
N TYR A 228 -18.57 -21.27 6.13
CA TYR A 228 -18.49 -20.69 7.48
C TYR A 228 -19.18 -19.33 7.49
N LYS A 229 -19.73 -18.93 8.63
CA LYS A 229 -20.38 -17.63 8.83
C LYS A 229 -19.44 -16.68 9.57
N MET A 230 -19.31 -15.45 9.08
CA MET A 230 -18.57 -14.38 9.75
C MET A 230 -19.30 -13.96 11.04
N CYS A 231 -18.55 -13.90 12.14
CA CYS A 231 -19.05 -13.45 13.45
C CYS A 231 -18.51 -12.06 13.84
N GLU A 232 -17.75 -11.41 12.96
CA GLU A 232 -17.32 -10.01 13.07
C GLU A 232 -17.17 -9.37 11.68
N THR A 233 -17.11 -8.04 11.62
CA THR A 233 -16.78 -7.25 10.42
C THR A 233 -15.27 -6.90 10.46
N PRO A 234 -14.36 -7.62 9.77
CA PRO A 234 -12.92 -7.57 10.07
C PRO A 234 -12.28 -6.19 9.89
N TYR A 235 -12.78 -5.41 8.94
CA TYR A 235 -12.30 -4.05 8.66
C TYR A 235 -12.40 -3.11 9.89
N LEU A 236 -13.38 -3.30 10.78
CA LEU A 236 -13.59 -2.43 11.93
C LEU A 236 -12.41 -2.45 12.92
N LYS A 237 -11.70 -3.58 13.04
CA LYS A 237 -10.51 -3.71 13.89
C LYS A 237 -9.41 -2.76 13.43
N ASN A 238 -9.15 -2.75 12.12
CA ASN A 238 -8.17 -1.85 11.50
C ASN A 238 -8.64 -0.38 11.56
N LEU A 239 -9.93 -0.12 11.40
CA LEU A 239 -10.51 1.22 11.51
C LEU A 239 -10.38 1.80 12.93
N LYS A 240 -10.69 1.01 13.97
CA LYS A 240 -10.53 1.42 15.38
C LYS A 240 -9.06 1.71 15.70
N LEU A 241 -8.16 0.80 15.29
CA LEU A 241 -6.71 0.99 15.46
C LEU A 241 -6.21 2.26 14.75
N ALA A 242 -6.65 2.52 13.52
CA ALA A 242 -6.28 3.71 12.77
C ALA A 242 -6.79 5.02 13.41
N LEU A 243 -7.99 5.00 13.99
CA LEU A 243 -8.57 6.12 14.73
C LEU A 243 -7.83 6.40 16.05
N GLU A 244 -7.50 5.36 16.82
CA GLU A 244 -6.79 5.47 18.09
C GLU A 244 -5.31 5.87 17.90
N GLN A 245 -4.66 5.38 16.84
CA GLN A 245 -3.28 5.69 16.53
C GLN A 245 -3.10 6.97 15.68
N ALA A 246 -4.17 7.61 15.22
CA ALA A 246 -4.10 8.80 14.36
C ALA A 246 -3.32 9.96 15.01
N THR A 247 -3.64 10.27 16.26
CA THR A 247 -3.14 11.46 16.97
C THR A 247 -1.87 11.18 17.78
N THR A 248 -1.54 9.91 18.04
CA THR A 248 -0.36 9.47 18.82
C THR A 248 0.90 9.29 17.98
N ARG A 249 0.82 9.48 16.65
CA ARG A 249 1.97 9.46 15.74
C ARG A 249 3.11 10.39 16.20
N PRO A 250 4.38 9.98 16.06
CA PRO A 250 5.52 10.81 16.43
C PRO A 250 5.63 12.04 15.52
N VAL A 251 6.03 13.18 16.10
CA VAL A 251 6.27 14.42 15.34
C VAL A 251 7.51 14.29 14.43
N THR A 252 7.47 14.95 13.28
CA THR A 252 8.51 14.86 12.24
C THR A 252 9.85 15.47 12.68
N VAL A 253 10.95 15.10 12.03
CA VAL A 253 12.30 15.61 12.34
C VAL A 253 12.36 17.15 12.28
N PHE A 254 11.79 17.73 11.22
CA PHE A 254 11.70 19.19 11.05
C PHE A 254 10.86 19.86 12.15
N GLU A 255 9.78 19.22 12.60
CA GLU A 255 8.93 19.75 13.69
C GLU A 255 9.67 19.73 15.04
N LYS A 256 10.49 18.69 15.29
CA LYS A 256 11.40 18.65 16.45
C LYS A 256 12.51 19.71 16.36
N GLN A 257 13.08 19.92 15.18
CA GLN A 257 14.07 20.98 14.94
C GLN A 257 13.47 22.37 15.15
N ARG A 258 12.23 22.60 14.67
CA ARG A 258 11.47 23.82 14.93
C ARG A 258 11.32 24.07 16.43
N TYR A 259 10.74 23.11 17.15
CA TYR A 259 10.52 23.21 18.61
C TYR A 259 11.82 23.38 19.41
N LEU A 260 12.91 22.72 19.00
CA LEU A 260 14.23 22.92 19.61
C LEU A 260 14.75 24.35 19.39
N CYS A 261 14.64 24.88 18.18
CA CYS A 261 15.11 26.21 17.81
C CYS A 261 14.26 27.32 18.46
N THR A 262 12.94 27.33 18.20
CA THR A 262 12.07 28.42 18.65
C THR A 262 11.76 28.32 20.14
N VAL A 263 11.27 27.17 20.61
CA VAL A 263 10.78 27.06 22.00
C VAL A 263 11.91 26.85 23.00
N LYS A 264 12.84 25.92 22.75
CA LYS A 264 13.90 25.61 23.72
C LYS A 264 15.06 26.60 23.71
N ILE A 265 15.56 27.00 22.53
CA ILE A 265 16.71 27.91 22.43
C ILE A 265 16.26 29.38 22.47
N MET A 266 15.43 29.83 21.52
CA MET A 266 15.07 31.25 21.42
C MET A 266 14.20 31.71 22.59
N GLU A 267 13.02 31.11 22.79
CA GLU A 267 12.09 31.50 23.87
C GLU A 267 12.56 31.04 25.26
N GLY A 268 13.20 29.88 25.35
CA GLY A 268 13.61 29.27 26.63
C GLY A 268 14.95 29.73 27.20
N ILE A 269 15.89 30.23 26.37
CA ILE A 269 17.23 30.65 26.82
C ILE A 269 17.53 32.09 26.39
N VAL A 270 17.43 32.41 25.09
CA VAL A 270 17.88 33.72 24.57
C VAL A 270 16.97 34.86 25.03
N LEU A 271 15.65 34.69 24.90
CA LEU A 271 14.64 35.68 25.30
C LEU A 271 14.74 36.09 26.78
N PRO A 272 14.73 35.17 27.78
CA PRO A 272 14.86 35.56 29.18
C PRO A 272 16.23 36.16 29.51
N LEU A 273 17.32 35.70 28.87
CA LEU A 273 18.65 36.26 29.07
C LEU A 273 18.75 37.70 28.54
N VAL A 274 18.16 38.00 27.38
CA VAL A 274 18.12 39.35 26.81
C VAL A 274 17.22 40.26 27.65
N ILE A 275 16.05 39.81 28.09
CA ILE A 275 15.18 40.59 28.99
C ILE A 275 15.91 40.91 30.30
N LEU A 276 16.58 39.93 30.91
CA LEU A 276 17.36 40.12 32.13
C LEU A 276 18.49 41.15 31.94
N LEU A 277 19.26 41.02 30.86
CA LEU A 277 20.36 41.94 30.53
C LEU A 277 19.85 43.37 30.29
N MET A 278 18.72 43.53 29.59
CA MET A 278 18.10 44.84 29.37
C MET A 278 17.59 45.47 30.67
N VAL A 279 16.95 44.70 31.55
CA VAL A 279 16.51 45.21 32.86
C VAL A 279 17.70 45.67 33.72
N PHE A 280 18.82 44.93 33.72
CA PHE A 280 20.05 45.38 34.38
C PHE A 280 20.65 46.64 33.73
N ALA A 281 20.65 46.74 32.40
CA ALA A 281 21.14 47.93 31.70
C ALA A 281 20.27 49.17 31.99
N SER A 282 18.95 49.04 32.00
CA SER A 282 18.01 50.10 32.38
C SER A 282 18.18 50.51 33.85
N LEU A 283 18.37 49.56 34.76
CA LEU A 283 18.65 49.84 36.17
C LEU A 283 19.97 50.62 36.36
N PHE A 284 21.04 50.20 35.67
CA PHE A 284 22.32 50.92 35.68
C PHE A 284 22.15 52.34 35.12
N ARG A 285 21.48 52.49 33.97
CA ARG A 285 21.19 53.79 33.35
C ARG A 285 20.41 54.72 34.29
N HIS A 286 19.47 54.17 35.06
CA HIS A 286 18.67 54.90 36.03
C HIS A 286 19.50 55.37 37.24
N ILE A 287 20.33 54.50 37.82
CA ILE A 287 21.19 54.82 38.98
C ILE A 287 22.25 55.88 38.64
N TYR A 288 22.88 55.78 37.47
CA TYR A 288 23.97 56.68 37.06
C TYR A 288 23.50 57.93 36.29
N HIS A 289 22.19 58.18 36.19
CA HIS A 289 21.58 59.35 35.54
C HIS A 289 22.18 59.71 34.16
N LEU A 290 22.47 58.70 33.33
CA LEU A 290 23.10 58.89 32.03
C LEU A 290 22.21 59.72 31.08
N PRO A 291 22.79 60.62 30.25
CA PRO A 291 22.03 61.60 29.47
C PRO A 291 21.01 60.97 28.52
N GLY A 292 19.89 61.68 28.34
CA GLY A 292 18.67 61.11 27.75
C GLY A 292 17.90 60.26 28.77
N VAL A 293 17.60 60.83 29.93
CA VAL A 293 16.64 60.27 30.90
C VAL A 293 15.25 60.81 30.54
N THR A 294 14.38 59.96 30.01
CA THR A 294 12.94 60.21 29.90
C THR A 294 12.21 59.53 31.07
N HIS A 295 10.87 59.43 31.04
CA HIS A 295 10.14 58.75 32.12
C HIS A 295 10.56 57.27 32.28
N TRP A 296 10.37 56.75 33.49
CA TRP A 296 10.72 55.37 33.84
C TRP A 296 9.99 54.32 32.98
N THR A 297 8.80 54.65 32.48
CA THR A 297 8.02 53.88 31.50
C THR A 297 8.83 53.60 30.23
N GLU A 298 9.35 54.61 29.56
CA GLU A 298 10.17 54.43 28.35
C GLU A 298 11.48 53.68 28.66
N ILE A 299 12.10 53.93 29.82
CA ILE A 299 13.38 53.33 30.20
C ILE A 299 13.25 51.82 30.50
N TYR A 300 12.18 51.38 31.17
CA TYR A 300 12.00 49.97 31.55
C TYR A 300 11.09 49.19 30.59
N PHE A 301 9.99 49.77 30.11
CA PHE A 301 9.05 49.07 29.24
C PHE A 301 9.48 49.12 27.77
N LEU A 302 9.61 50.31 27.19
CA LEU A 302 9.84 50.44 25.74
C LEU A 302 11.15 49.79 25.28
N GLN A 303 12.22 49.92 26.06
CA GLN A 303 13.51 49.26 25.80
C GLN A 303 13.42 47.72 25.89
N THR A 304 12.63 47.18 26.84
CA THR A 304 12.42 45.73 26.98
C THR A 304 11.52 45.18 25.86
N ILE A 305 10.51 45.93 25.43
CA ILE A 305 9.65 45.58 24.28
C ILE A 305 10.51 45.54 23.00
N ALA A 306 11.31 46.58 22.74
CA ALA A 306 12.17 46.66 21.56
C ALA A 306 13.20 45.51 21.48
N ALA A 307 13.73 45.05 22.62
CA ALA A 307 14.66 43.92 22.66
C ALA A 307 13.97 42.54 22.58
N SER A 308 12.77 42.39 23.14
CA SER A 308 12.05 41.10 23.16
C SER A 308 11.27 40.81 21.87
N LEU A 309 10.71 41.83 21.22
CA LEU A 309 9.84 41.66 20.05
C LEU A 309 10.51 40.93 18.87
N PRO A 310 11.77 41.21 18.47
CA PRO A 310 12.44 40.47 17.39
C PRO A 310 12.68 38.99 17.72
N LEU A 311 12.84 38.65 19.00
CA LEU A 311 13.14 37.30 19.48
C LEU A 311 11.89 36.41 19.54
N LEU A 312 10.70 36.99 19.63
CA LEU A 312 9.41 36.29 19.72
C LEU A 312 8.90 35.74 18.38
N GLN A 313 9.52 36.09 17.25
CA GLN A 313 9.29 35.51 15.92
C GLN A 313 7.80 35.35 15.51
N ILE A 314 6.92 36.28 15.91
CA ILE A 314 5.45 36.09 15.90
C ILE A 314 4.82 35.88 14.50
N ILE A 315 5.57 36.11 13.41
CA ILE A 315 5.15 35.82 12.02
C ILE A 315 5.50 34.37 11.61
N PHE A 316 6.50 33.76 12.24
CA PHE A 316 7.03 32.45 11.87
C PHE A 316 6.01 31.31 11.91
N PRO A 317 5.06 31.20 12.87
CA PRO A 317 4.05 30.13 12.83
C PRO A 317 3.13 30.21 11.61
N ILE A 318 2.78 31.43 11.18
CA ILE A 318 1.98 31.68 9.96
C ILE A 318 2.80 31.30 8.72
N ALA A 319 4.08 31.67 8.68
CA ALA A 319 5.00 31.29 7.62
C ALA A 319 5.21 29.76 7.55
N TRP A 320 5.28 29.07 8.69
CA TRP A 320 5.42 27.61 8.79
C TRP A 320 4.21 26.89 8.20
N VAL A 321 3.00 27.25 8.62
CA VAL A 321 1.75 26.64 8.10
C VAL A 321 1.59 26.90 6.60
N THR A 322 1.85 28.13 6.14
CA THR A 322 1.74 28.46 4.71
C THR A 322 2.80 27.76 3.85
N LEU A 323 4.05 27.65 4.32
CA LEU A 323 5.10 26.89 3.63
C LEU A 323 4.75 25.39 3.53
N ASN A 324 4.22 24.80 4.61
CA ASN A 324 3.79 23.40 4.63
C ASN A 324 2.63 23.14 3.68
N CYS A 325 1.60 23.99 3.69
CA CYS A 325 0.47 23.93 2.76
C CYS A 325 0.93 24.07 1.29
N TYR A 326 1.90 24.95 1.00
CA TYR A 326 2.48 25.10 -0.34
C TYR A 326 3.26 23.85 -0.78
N GLY A 327 4.11 23.30 0.09
CA GLY A 327 4.86 22.08 -0.20
C GLY A 327 3.95 20.88 -0.50
N LEU A 328 2.89 20.70 0.30
CA LEU A 328 1.88 19.66 0.09
C LEU A 328 1.07 19.86 -1.21
N ALA A 329 0.66 21.10 -1.51
CA ALA A 329 -0.02 21.41 -2.77
C ALA A 329 0.87 21.11 -4.00
N ARG A 330 2.17 21.48 -3.93
CA ARG A 330 3.15 21.20 -4.99
C ARG A 330 3.38 19.69 -5.16
N PHE A 331 3.52 18.95 -4.06
CA PHE A 331 3.65 17.49 -4.08
C PHE A 331 2.44 16.83 -4.77
N LYS A 332 1.21 17.26 -4.45
CA LYS A 332 0.00 16.73 -5.10
C LYS A 332 -0.03 17.02 -6.59
N SER A 333 0.31 18.25 -7.00
CA SER A 333 0.35 18.62 -8.42
C SER A 333 1.35 17.76 -9.21
N ILE A 334 2.53 17.48 -8.64
CA ILE A 334 3.54 16.57 -9.21
C ILE A 334 3.00 15.13 -9.31
N SER A 335 2.29 14.65 -8.28
CA SER A 335 1.68 13.32 -8.28
C SER A 335 0.55 13.19 -9.33
N GLU A 336 -0.28 14.20 -9.50
CA GLU A 336 -1.36 14.21 -10.51
C GLU A 336 -0.83 14.23 -11.94
N VAL A 337 0.33 14.86 -12.19
CA VAL A 337 1.02 14.77 -13.50
C VAL A 337 1.55 13.34 -13.71
N ARG A 338 2.24 12.76 -12.73
CA ARG A 338 2.78 11.38 -12.84
C ARG A 338 1.68 10.34 -13.09
N GLN A 339 0.51 10.47 -12.48
CA GLN A 339 -0.63 9.56 -12.70
C GLN A 339 -1.24 9.63 -14.11
N LYS A 340 -1.01 10.73 -14.84
CA LYS A 340 -1.52 10.95 -16.21
C LYS A 340 -0.44 10.76 -17.28
N TYR A 341 0.79 10.43 -16.87
CA TYR A 341 1.93 10.28 -17.77
C TYR A 341 2.00 8.85 -18.32
N THR A 342 1.77 8.70 -19.63
CA THR A 342 1.99 7.47 -20.39
C THR A 342 3.40 7.49 -20.98
N ARG A 343 4.23 6.48 -20.69
CA ARG A 343 5.63 6.46 -21.16
C ARG A 343 5.71 5.98 -22.62
N PRO A 344 6.42 6.69 -23.53
CA PRO A 344 6.64 6.21 -24.89
C PRO A 344 7.36 4.84 -24.90
N LYS A 345 6.86 3.87 -25.67
CA LYS A 345 7.44 2.51 -25.76
C LYS A 345 8.91 2.48 -26.22
N SER A 346 9.39 3.54 -26.86
CA SER A 346 10.78 3.70 -27.30
C SER A 346 11.77 4.08 -26.19
N CYS A 347 11.29 4.40 -24.98
CA CYS A 347 12.11 4.96 -23.91
C CYS A 347 12.24 3.97 -22.74
N SER A 348 13.38 3.28 -22.65
CA SER A 348 13.81 2.62 -21.41
C SER A 348 13.89 3.62 -20.26
N ILE A 349 13.79 3.14 -19.01
CA ILE A 349 13.97 4.00 -17.82
C ILE A 349 15.45 4.36 -17.72
N SER A 350 15.77 5.65 -17.57
CA SER A 350 17.10 6.10 -17.15
C SER A 350 16.98 7.16 -16.05
N GLU A 351 18.05 7.34 -15.27
CA GLU A 351 18.10 8.34 -14.19
C GLU A 351 18.61 9.71 -14.70
N ASP A 352 18.84 9.83 -16.02
CA ASP A 352 19.32 11.03 -16.67
C ASP A 352 18.27 12.15 -16.64
N ALA A 353 18.71 13.40 -16.55
CA ALA A 353 17.82 14.57 -16.64
C ALA A 353 17.08 14.70 -18.00
N SER A 354 17.47 13.91 -19.00
CA SER A 354 16.79 13.76 -20.29
C SER A 354 15.66 12.72 -20.30
N ASP A 355 15.35 12.05 -19.18
CA ASP A 355 14.17 11.19 -19.09
C ASP A 355 12.90 12.04 -19.33
N PRO A 356 12.03 11.68 -20.31
CA PRO A 356 10.85 12.47 -20.64
C PRO A 356 9.84 12.60 -19.49
N LEU A 357 9.88 11.75 -18.46
CA LEU A 357 9.14 11.95 -17.21
C LEU A 357 9.75 13.08 -16.38
N ILE A 358 11.07 13.11 -16.21
CA ILE A 358 11.77 14.16 -15.44
C ILE A 358 11.57 15.52 -16.12
N GLN A 359 11.70 15.57 -17.46
CA GLN A 359 11.42 16.77 -18.24
C GLN A 359 9.98 17.25 -18.04
N ALA A 360 8.97 16.38 -18.23
CA ALA A 360 7.56 16.74 -18.06
C ALA A 360 7.23 17.23 -16.64
N LEU A 361 7.84 16.63 -15.61
CA LEU A 361 7.69 17.09 -14.22
C LEU A 361 8.34 18.46 -14.00
N SER A 362 9.45 18.77 -14.66
CA SER A 362 10.11 20.08 -14.56
C SER A 362 9.32 21.20 -15.27
N GLU A 363 8.88 20.96 -16.50
CA GLU A 363 8.14 21.93 -17.33
C GLU A 363 6.77 22.27 -16.73
N SER A 364 6.15 21.32 -16.01
CA SER A 364 4.87 21.51 -15.31
C SER A 364 4.87 22.67 -14.29
N THR A 365 6.03 23.12 -13.84
CA THR A 365 6.14 24.13 -12.77
C THR A 365 5.77 25.56 -13.18
N LEU A 366 5.69 25.87 -14.49
CA LEU A 366 5.54 27.25 -14.98
C LEU A 366 4.20 27.56 -15.66
N HIS A 367 3.31 26.58 -15.88
CA HIS A 367 2.08 26.82 -16.64
C HIS A 367 1.00 27.54 -15.79
N PRO A 368 0.41 28.68 -16.24
CA PRO A 368 -0.60 29.41 -15.46
C PRO A 368 -1.86 28.63 -15.07
N GLN A 369 -2.25 27.59 -15.83
CA GLN A 369 -3.35 26.69 -15.45
C GLN A 369 -3.01 25.85 -14.21
N ILE A 370 -1.75 25.40 -14.12
CA ILE A 370 -1.25 24.63 -12.98
C ILE A 370 -1.16 25.52 -11.74
N MET A 371 -0.73 26.79 -11.88
CA MET A 371 -0.76 27.76 -10.77
C MET A 371 -2.17 28.02 -10.22
N LYS A 372 -3.21 28.07 -11.07
CA LYS A 372 -4.61 28.16 -10.61
C LYS A 372 -5.07 26.91 -9.84
N THR A 373 -4.64 25.73 -10.30
CA THR A 373 -4.93 24.45 -9.64
C THR A 373 -4.20 24.34 -8.30
N LEU A 374 -2.91 24.69 -8.27
CA LEU A 374 -2.07 24.77 -7.08
C LEU A 374 -2.68 25.68 -6.00
N GLY A 375 -3.16 26.87 -6.40
CA GLY A 375 -3.86 27.80 -5.50
C GLY A 375 -5.15 27.20 -4.92
N LYS A 376 -5.96 26.52 -5.75
CA LYS A 376 -7.16 25.81 -5.26
C LYS A 376 -6.80 24.70 -4.27
N THR A 377 -5.79 23.89 -4.58
CA THR A 377 -5.31 22.81 -3.69
C THR A 377 -4.73 23.38 -2.39
N PHE A 378 -4.00 24.49 -2.43
CA PHE A 378 -3.48 25.17 -1.25
C PHE A 378 -4.60 25.61 -0.30
N PHE A 379 -5.65 26.27 -0.81
CA PHE A 379 -6.80 26.68 0.02
C PHE A 379 -7.61 25.46 0.51
N ASN A 380 -7.77 24.42 -0.31
CA ASN A 380 -8.39 23.17 0.14
C ASN A 380 -7.62 22.54 1.30
N ILE A 381 -6.28 22.53 1.26
CA ILE A 381 -5.43 22.03 2.35
C ILE A 381 -5.60 22.92 3.60
N LEU A 382 -5.54 24.25 3.45
CA LEU A 382 -5.66 25.19 4.56
C LEU A 382 -7.01 25.05 5.30
N PHE A 383 -8.10 24.82 4.56
CA PHE A 383 -9.44 24.58 5.11
C PHE A 383 -9.76 23.09 5.38
N GLY A 384 -8.78 22.18 5.28
CA GLY A 384 -8.95 20.75 5.60
C GLY A 384 -9.88 19.95 4.68
N ARG A 385 -10.18 20.45 3.48
CA ARG A 385 -11.11 19.84 2.52
C ARG A 385 -10.46 18.78 1.60
N GLU A 386 -9.13 18.76 1.52
CA GLU A 386 -8.34 17.97 0.58
C GLU A 386 -8.15 16.49 1.00
N ASP A 387 -7.96 15.59 0.03
CA ASP A 387 -7.95 14.13 0.26
C ASP A 387 -6.60 13.52 0.65
N MET A 388 -5.49 14.28 0.65
CA MET A 388 -4.19 13.76 1.12
C MET A 388 -4.04 13.90 2.64
N VAL A 389 -3.31 12.99 3.31
CA VAL A 389 -2.96 13.16 4.72
C VAL A 389 -1.93 14.29 4.84
N THR A 390 -2.24 15.30 5.67
CA THR A 390 -1.48 16.56 5.78
C THR A 390 -0.95 16.85 7.18
N ARG A 391 -1.75 16.64 8.24
CA ARG A 391 -1.38 17.00 9.62
C ARG A 391 -0.85 15.81 10.41
N THR A 392 -1.58 14.70 10.40
CA THR A 392 -1.20 13.48 11.14
C THR A 392 0.01 12.75 10.53
N SER A 393 0.34 13.03 9.27
CA SER A 393 1.48 12.43 8.56
C SER A 393 1.91 13.26 7.34
N ASN A 394 2.56 14.40 7.56
CA ASN A 394 3.04 15.27 6.47
C ASN A 394 4.09 14.55 5.60
N ILE A 395 3.67 14.11 4.40
CA ILE A 395 4.50 13.32 3.48
C ILE A 395 5.74 14.06 2.98
N VAL A 396 5.70 15.38 2.84
CA VAL A 396 6.85 16.19 2.39
C VAL A 396 7.97 16.15 3.43
N HIS A 397 7.61 16.21 4.72
CA HIS A 397 8.56 16.13 5.83
C HIS A 397 9.15 14.73 5.96
N VAL A 398 8.32 13.69 5.78
CA VAL A 398 8.77 12.29 5.86
C VAL A 398 9.74 11.98 4.72
N LEU A 399 9.40 12.32 3.47
CA LEU A 399 10.29 12.10 2.32
C LEU A 399 11.57 12.95 2.43
N GLY A 400 11.47 14.21 2.87
CA GLY A 400 12.62 15.10 3.09
C GLY A 400 13.54 14.72 4.26
N SER A 401 13.19 13.70 5.06
CA SER A 401 14.03 13.17 6.14
C SER A 401 14.21 11.65 6.09
N LEU A 402 13.89 11.02 4.94
CA LEU A 402 13.96 9.57 4.76
C LEU A 402 15.42 9.11 4.58
N SER A 403 15.90 8.28 5.51
CA SER A 403 17.22 7.62 5.46
C SER A 403 17.14 6.15 5.01
N ALA A 404 15.98 5.52 5.13
CA ALA A 404 15.72 4.15 4.72
C ALA A 404 14.27 3.98 4.26
N LEU A 405 14.05 3.19 3.20
CA LEU A 405 12.73 2.83 2.69
C LEU A 405 12.43 1.35 2.98
N CYS A 406 11.51 1.09 3.90
CA CYS A 406 11.06 -0.26 4.23
C CYS A 406 9.72 -0.55 3.54
N CYS A 407 9.74 -1.35 2.48
CA CYS A 407 8.52 -1.90 1.88
C CYS A 407 8.06 -3.12 2.70
N VAL A 408 6.85 -3.05 3.27
CA VAL A 408 6.26 -4.15 4.06
C VAL A 408 6.04 -5.39 3.17
N ASP A 409 5.51 -5.17 1.97
CA ASP A 409 5.36 -6.19 0.93
C ASP A 409 6.35 -5.99 -0.22
N LYS A 410 6.84 -7.09 -0.78
CA LYS A 410 7.56 -7.09 -2.08
C LYS A 410 6.58 -7.07 -3.25
N LYS A 411 5.57 -7.95 -3.23
CA LYS A 411 4.53 -7.99 -4.26
C LYS A 411 3.61 -6.77 -4.10
N GLY A 412 2.90 -6.37 -5.15
CA GLY A 412 2.06 -5.16 -5.17
C GLY A 412 2.81 -3.82 -5.12
N ILE A 413 3.93 -3.73 -4.39
CA ILE A 413 4.69 -2.50 -4.15
C ILE A 413 5.98 -2.44 -5.00
N LEU A 414 6.84 -3.47 -4.91
CA LEU A 414 8.13 -3.54 -5.64
C LEU A 414 8.07 -4.45 -6.87
N SER A 415 7.07 -5.32 -6.97
CA SER A 415 6.76 -6.11 -8.16
C SER A 415 5.24 -6.18 -8.37
N TRP A 416 4.80 -6.48 -9.59
CA TRP A 416 3.38 -6.75 -9.86
C TRP A 416 2.80 -7.83 -8.90
N PRO A 417 1.50 -7.73 -8.54
CA PRO A 417 0.88 -8.66 -7.59
C PRO A 417 0.67 -10.06 -8.17
N ASN A 418 0.53 -10.16 -9.50
CA ASN A 418 0.47 -11.42 -10.25
C ASN A 418 1.79 -11.63 -11.02
N PRO A 419 2.37 -12.83 -11.03
CA PRO A 419 3.58 -13.12 -11.81
C PRO A 419 3.26 -13.29 -13.30
N THR A 420 4.00 -12.59 -14.16
CA THR A 420 3.99 -12.79 -15.63
C THR A 420 5.12 -13.71 -16.10
N ALA A 421 5.13 -14.06 -17.38
CA ALA A 421 6.29 -14.69 -18.02
C ALA A 421 7.40 -13.63 -18.24
N GLU A 422 8.65 -14.00 -17.95
CA GLU A 422 9.85 -13.17 -18.17
C GLU A 422 10.77 -13.81 -19.23
N LYS A 423 10.85 -15.15 -19.25
CA LYS A 423 11.72 -15.90 -20.16
C LYS A 423 11.00 -17.16 -20.64
N VAL A 424 11.20 -17.50 -21.91
CA VAL A 424 10.68 -18.73 -22.55
C VAL A 424 11.85 -19.53 -23.10
N PHE A 425 12.08 -20.71 -22.52
CA PHE A 425 13.08 -21.66 -23.01
C PHE A 425 12.45 -22.71 -23.92
N PHE A 426 13.18 -23.15 -24.94
CA PHE A 426 12.84 -24.33 -25.73
C PHE A 426 14.11 -24.91 -26.39
N LEU A 427 14.00 -26.14 -26.88
CA LEU A 427 15.10 -26.83 -27.55
C LEU A 427 14.93 -26.77 -29.06
N ARG A 428 16.04 -26.64 -29.79
CA ARG A 428 16.12 -26.91 -31.23
C ARG A 428 17.22 -27.90 -31.55
N ASN A 429 17.07 -28.61 -32.66
CA ASN A 429 18.17 -29.36 -33.25
C ASN A 429 19.15 -28.39 -33.94
N SER A 430 20.42 -28.77 -34.02
CA SER A 430 21.45 -28.03 -34.77
C SER A 430 21.20 -28.01 -36.28
N SER A 431 20.58 -29.05 -36.84
CA SER A 431 20.21 -29.13 -38.26
C SER A 431 18.83 -28.51 -38.53
N PRO A 432 18.72 -27.42 -39.33
CA PRO A 432 17.41 -26.81 -39.66
C PRO A 432 16.55 -27.65 -40.61
N ALA A 433 17.11 -28.72 -41.21
CA ALA A 433 16.40 -29.62 -42.12
C ALA A 433 15.63 -30.75 -41.41
N SER A 434 15.85 -30.99 -40.11
CA SER A 434 15.20 -32.08 -39.36
C SER A 434 13.79 -31.71 -38.91
N ASN A 435 12.87 -31.49 -39.85
CA ASN A 435 11.46 -31.30 -39.57
C ASN A 435 10.84 -32.59 -39.00
N ASN A 436 10.08 -32.46 -37.90
CA ASN A 436 9.19 -33.47 -37.31
C ASN A 436 9.78 -34.87 -37.02
N SER A 437 10.38 -35.06 -35.84
CA SER A 437 10.67 -36.40 -35.29
C SER A 437 10.56 -36.49 -33.76
N SER A 438 9.42 -36.08 -33.20
CA SER A 438 9.07 -36.24 -31.77
C SER A 438 8.75 -37.70 -31.36
N LYS A 439 9.55 -38.67 -31.81
CA LYS A 439 9.35 -40.11 -31.56
C LYS A 439 10.58 -40.91 -31.09
N THR A 440 11.78 -40.32 -31.03
CA THR A 440 13.02 -41.07 -30.74
C THR A 440 14.02 -40.28 -29.90
N SER A 441 13.94 -40.42 -28.57
CA SER A 441 15.00 -40.01 -27.63
C SER A 441 14.91 -40.62 -26.22
N LEU A 442 13.71 -41.02 -25.75
CA LEU A 442 13.51 -41.44 -24.34
C LEU A 442 13.86 -42.90 -24.00
N VAL A 443 14.25 -43.74 -24.96
CA VAL A 443 14.46 -45.19 -24.73
C VAL A 443 15.92 -45.54 -24.39
N THR A 444 16.90 -44.76 -24.87
CA THR A 444 18.31 -45.19 -24.92
C THR A 444 19.11 -44.94 -23.63
N SER A 445 18.55 -44.27 -22.63
CA SER A 445 19.30 -43.80 -21.44
C SER A 445 19.42 -44.80 -20.28
N MET A 446 18.95 -46.05 -20.44
CA MET A 446 18.82 -47.04 -19.35
C MET A 446 19.48 -48.40 -19.67
N GLY A 447 20.44 -48.45 -20.60
CA GLY A 447 21.06 -49.69 -21.08
C GLY A 447 22.59 -49.75 -20.95
N HIS A 448 23.06 -50.79 -20.24
CA HIS A 448 24.41 -51.38 -20.26
C HIS A 448 25.65 -50.57 -19.83
N GLN A 449 26.19 -50.98 -18.69
CA GLN A 449 27.64 -51.14 -18.50
C GLN A 449 28.10 -52.44 -19.16
N SER A 450 29.25 -52.43 -19.88
CA SER A 450 30.34 -53.45 -19.80
C SER A 450 31.28 -53.42 -21.02
N ASP A 451 32.47 -52.85 -20.82
CA ASP A 451 33.80 -53.28 -21.27
C ASP A 451 34.19 -53.63 -22.73
N THR A 452 35.40 -53.14 -23.04
CA THR A 452 36.52 -53.68 -23.86
C THR A 452 36.77 -53.31 -25.33
N THR A 453 38.04 -52.89 -25.52
CA THR A 453 38.91 -52.89 -26.73
C THR A 453 38.69 -51.85 -27.84
N LEU A 454 39.82 -51.39 -28.40
CA LEU A 454 39.96 -50.39 -29.46
C LEU A 454 40.18 -51.08 -30.81
N ASP A 455 39.81 -50.42 -31.91
CA ASP A 455 40.78 -50.05 -32.96
C ASP A 455 40.18 -49.04 -33.96
N GLN A 456 40.95 -48.61 -34.97
CA GLN A 456 40.65 -47.46 -35.86
C GLN A 456 41.04 -47.80 -37.33
N LEU A 457 40.63 -47.09 -38.39
CA LEU A 457 39.80 -45.89 -38.55
C LEU A 457 38.53 -46.26 -39.41
N GLN A 458 37.75 -45.44 -40.15
CA GLN A 458 37.76 -44.01 -40.51
C GLN A 458 36.35 -43.54 -40.96
N ASP A 459 36.15 -42.22 -41.05
CA ASP A 459 35.17 -41.48 -41.87
C ASP A 459 33.73 -42.02 -42.03
N ARG A 460 32.85 -41.53 -41.14
CA ARG A 460 31.68 -40.75 -41.59
C ARG A 460 31.27 -39.73 -40.54
N ASN A 461 31.48 -38.44 -40.84
CA ASN A 461 30.98 -37.33 -40.02
C ASN A 461 29.45 -37.20 -40.12
N ASN A 462 28.73 -38.05 -39.40
CA ASN A 462 27.40 -37.72 -38.92
C ASN A 462 27.56 -36.79 -37.71
N PRO A 463 27.27 -35.48 -37.79
CA PRO A 463 27.14 -34.69 -36.58
C PRO A 463 25.96 -35.24 -35.78
N GLU A 464 26.19 -35.61 -34.52
CA GLU A 464 25.06 -35.90 -33.63
C GLU A 464 24.12 -34.69 -33.58
N PRO A 465 22.80 -34.89 -33.50
CA PRO A 465 21.82 -33.81 -33.51
C PRO A 465 21.83 -33.05 -32.17
N SER A 466 22.90 -32.29 -31.94
CA SER A 466 23.13 -31.53 -30.72
C SER A 466 21.96 -30.58 -30.45
N THR A 467 21.28 -30.79 -29.32
CA THR A 467 20.17 -29.95 -28.87
C THR A 467 20.70 -28.61 -28.38
N ILE A 468 20.41 -27.56 -29.13
CA ILE A 468 20.75 -26.17 -28.78
C ILE A 468 19.56 -25.59 -28.01
N VAL A 469 19.85 -25.03 -26.83
CA VAL A 469 18.88 -24.29 -26.03
C VAL A 469 18.68 -22.91 -26.65
N GLU A 470 17.43 -22.53 -26.88
CA GLU A 470 17.04 -21.16 -27.20
C GLU A 470 16.24 -20.59 -26.02
N VAL A 471 16.53 -19.34 -25.64
CA VAL A 471 15.84 -18.61 -24.58
C VAL A 471 15.43 -17.27 -25.16
N LEU A 472 14.14 -16.97 -25.14
CA LEU A 472 13.59 -15.67 -25.53
C LEU A 472 13.17 -14.91 -24.28
N ASP A 473 13.61 -13.66 -24.18
CA ASP A 473 13.26 -12.75 -23.08
C ASP A 473 12.01 -11.91 -23.41
N LEU A 474 11.24 -11.57 -22.38
CA LEU A 474 9.99 -10.82 -22.47
C LEU A 474 9.95 -9.70 -21.41
N THR A 475 9.77 -8.47 -21.87
CA THR A 475 9.54 -7.29 -21.02
C THR A 475 8.04 -7.02 -20.83
N HIS A 476 7.68 -6.46 -19.68
CA HIS A 476 6.31 -6.04 -19.34
C HIS A 476 5.99 -4.65 -19.90
N ASP A 477 4.81 -4.43 -20.49
CA ASP A 477 4.41 -3.11 -20.97
C ASP A 477 4.11 -2.18 -19.79
N GLN A 478 4.93 -1.15 -19.62
CA GLN A 478 4.79 -0.19 -18.50
C GLN A 478 3.45 0.57 -18.52
N ASN A 479 2.75 0.60 -19.66
CA ASN A 479 1.47 1.30 -19.82
C ASN A 479 0.24 0.38 -19.73
N ALA A 480 0.43 -0.95 -19.69
CA ALA A 480 -0.65 -1.93 -19.74
C ALA A 480 -0.39 -3.08 -18.76
N PRO A 481 -1.04 -3.10 -17.58
CA PRO A 481 -0.75 -4.10 -16.55
C PRO A 481 -1.03 -5.52 -17.06
N PHE A 482 -0.10 -6.42 -16.75
CA PHE A 482 -0.07 -7.84 -17.17
C PHE A 482 0.25 -8.10 -18.65
N ARG A 483 0.35 -7.08 -19.50
CA ARG A 483 0.82 -7.23 -20.89
C ARG A 483 2.33 -7.48 -20.92
N VAL A 484 2.76 -8.47 -21.71
CA VAL A 484 4.18 -8.73 -22.00
C VAL A 484 4.42 -8.63 -23.50
N GLU A 485 5.65 -8.29 -23.89
CA GLU A 485 6.09 -8.23 -25.29
C GLU A 485 7.47 -8.91 -25.38
N PHE A 486 7.77 -9.60 -26.49
CA PHE A 486 9.08 -10.24 -26.70
C PHE A 486 10.14 -9.20 -27.08
N ASP A 487 11.30 -9.23 -26.43
CA ASP A 487 12.38 -8.25 -26.65
C ASP A 487 13.09 -8.46 -28.01
N GLU A 488 13.20 -9.70 -28.46
CA GLU A 488 13.86 -10.05 -29.72
C GLU A 488 12.96 -9.81 -30.95
N GLN A 489 13.32 -8.85 -31.80
CA GLN A 489 12.63 -8.58 -33.08
C GLN A 489 12.46 -9.81 -34.00
N ARG A 490 13.28 -10.86 -33.81
CA ARG A 490 13.27 -12.10 -34.60
C ARG A 490 12.51 -13.26 -33.96
N TRP A 491 11.90 -13.11 -32.78
CA TRP A 491 11.19 -14.17 -32.04
C TRP A 491 10.20 -14.97 -32.92
N ARG A 492 9.55 -14.31 -33.89
CA ARG A 492 8.61 -14.90 -34.85
C ARG A 492 9.20 -16.03 -35.71
N GLN A 493 10.53 -16.11 -35.87
CA GLN A 493 11.20 -17.22 -36.56
C GLN A 493 11.02 -18.56 -35.83
N HIS A 494 10.76 -18.53 -34.52
CA HIS A 494 10.61 -19.70 -33.65
C HIS A 494 9.13 -20.07 -33.43
N ILE A 495 8.19 -19.43 -34.13
CA ILE A 495 6.73 -19.56 -33.97
C ILE A 495 6.23 -21.01 -34.02
N THR A 496 6.84 -21.88 -34.83
CA THR A 496 6.47 -23.30 -34.94
C THR A 496 6.79 -24.09 -33.66
N ARG A 497 7.80 -23.69 -32.90
CA ARG A 497 8.17 -24.26 -31.58
C ARG A 497 7.38 -23.61 -30.44
N LEU A 498 7.07 -22.33 -30.57
CA LEU A 498 6.29 -21.57 -29.58
C LEU A 498 4.79 -21.94 -29.59
N LYS A 499 4.20 -22.31 -30.74
CA LYS A 499 2.78 -22.66 -30.84
C LYS A 499 2.35 -23.79 -29.89
N PRO A 500 3.02 -24.96 -29.83
CA PRO A 500 2.71 -26.00 -28.84
C PRO A 500 2.75 -25.50 -27.39
N LEU A 501 3.71 -24.63 -27.04
CA LEU A 501 3.84 -24.06 -25.70
C LEU A 501 2.69 -23.08 -25.38
N GLY A 502 2.34 -22.19 -26.31
CA GLY A 502 1.22 -21.25 -26.15
C GLY A 502 -0.13 -21.96 -26.03
N LEU A 503 -0.35 -23.02 -26.81
CA LEU A 503 -1.56 -23.86 -26.70
C LEU A 503 -1.60 -24.62 -25.37
N ALA A 504 -0.48 -25.23 -24.95
CA ALA A 504 -0.39 -25.93 -23.67
C ALA A 504 -0.61 -24.97 -22.48
N ALA A 505 -0.08 -23.74 -22.55
CA ALA A 505 -0.32 -22.69 -21.58
C ALA A 505 -1.81 -22.32 -21.49
N LEU A 506 -2.46 -22.07 -22.64
CA LEU A 506 -3.87 -21.76 -22.74
C LEU A 506 -4.75 -22.85 -22.09
N LEU A 507 -4.59 -24.10 -22.55
CA LEU A 507 -5.43 -25.22 -22.15
C LEU A 507 -5.20 -25.66 -20.68
N ASN A 508 -3.96 -25.69 -20.20
CA ASN A 508 -3.67 -26.16 -18.83
C ASN A 508 -3.79 -25.09 -17.74
N THR A 509 -3.64 -23.79 -18.07
CA THR A 509 -3.62 -22.72 -17.05
C THR A 509 -4.80 -21.74 -17.13
N CYS A 510 -5.45 -21.63 -18.28
CA CYS A 510 -6.45 -20.59 -18.55
C CYS A 510 -7.82 -21.10 -19.04
N ALA A 511 -7.95 -22.37 -19.42
CA ALA A 511 -9.26 -22.93 -19.77
C ALA A 511 -10.24 -22.87 -18.57
N PRO A 512 -11.50 -22.41 -18.76
CA PRO A 512 -12.45 -22.24 -17.67
C PRO A 512 -12.89 -23.60 -17.07
N GLU A 513 -13.06 -24.61 -17.93
CA GLU A 513 -13.54 -25.96 -17.61
C GLU A 513 -12.79 -26.62 -16.43
N HIS A 514 -11.46 -26.44 -16.35
CA HIS A 514 -10.62 -27.04 -15.30
C HIS A 514 -9.96 -26.03 -14.38
N THR A 515 -10.30 -24.75 -14.57
CA THR A 515 -9.80 -23.66 -13.74
C THR A 515 -10.24 -23.80 -12.28
N HIS A 516 -11.36 -24.48 -11.99
CA HIS A 516 -11.76 -24.87 -10.64
C HIS A 516 -11.01 -26.11 -10.12
N ASN A 517 -10.83 -27.15 -10.94
CA ASN A 517 -10.08 -28.37 -10.56
C ASN A 517 -8.63 -28.03 -10.17
N TYR A 518 -7.96 -27.16 -10.93
CA TYR A 518 -6.60 -26.72 -10.63
C TYR A 518 -6.56 -25.82 -9.36
N ALA A 519 -7.59 -25.02 -9.08
CA ALA A 519 -7.68 -24.27 -7.81
C ALA A 519 -7.78 -25.22 -6.62
N HIS A 520 -8.63 -26.24 -6.72
CA HIS A 520 -8.87 -27.22 -5.67
C HIS A 520 -7.61 -28.05 -5.37
N PHE A 521 -6.87 -28.44 -6.42
CA PHE A 521 -5.57 -29.10 -6.29
C PHE A 521 -4.53 -28.23 -5.57
N CYS A 522 -4.42 -26.94 -5.92
CA CYS A 522 -3.50 -26.03 -5.22
C CYS A 522 -3.88 -25.84 -3.73
N ALA A 523 -5.16 -25.74 -3.41
CA ALA A 523 -5.62 -25.65 -2.01
C ALA A 523 -5.30 -26.92 -1.22
N HIS A 524 -5.64 -28.10 -1.76
CA HIS A 524 -5.28 -29.39 -1.17
C HIS A 524 -3.76 -29.52 -0.93
N LEU A 525 -2.92 -29.16 -1.91
CA LEU A 525 -1.46 -29.20 -1.77
C LEU A 525 -0.93 -28.22 -0.72
N THR A 526 -1.58 -27.06 -0.55
CA THR A 526 -1.21 -26.07 0.48
C THR A 526 -1.50 -26.63 1.88
N CYS A 527 -2.65 -27.30 2.04
CA CYS A 527 -3.04 -27.98 3.29
C CYS A 527 -2.13 -29.18 3.61
N GLU A 528 -1.81 -30.02 2.62
CA GLU A 528 -0.92 -31.19 2.78
C GLU A 528 0.49 -30.78 3.24
N ALA A 529 1.01 -29.67 2.70
CA ALA A 529 2.30 -29.13 3.11
C ALA A 529 2.28 -28.63 4.57
N GLN A 530 1.20 -27.97 5.01
CA GLN A 530 1.08 -27.48 6.39
C GLN A 530 1.04 -28.60 7.44
N TYR A 531 0.55 -29.79 7.08
CA TYR A 531 0.66 -30.96 7.96
C TYR A 531 2.10 -31.42 8.18
N SER A 532 3.06 -31.03 7.33
CA SER A 532 4.44 -31.50 7.37
C SER A 532 5.42 -30.33 7.48
N GLU A 533 5.91 -30.08 8.70
CA GLU A 533 6.73 -28.91 9.09
C GLU A 533 7.90 -28.56 8.16
N ASP A 534 8.50 -29.56 7.50
CA ASP A 534 9.62 -29.36 6.57
C ASP A 534 9.20 -29.00 5.13
N LEU A 535 7.94 -29.18 4.74
CA LEU A 535 7.51 -29.15 3.33
C LEU A 535 6.94 -27.79 2.89
N VAL A 536 7.53 -27.22 1.84
CA VAL A 536 7.06 -25.99 1.20
C VAL A 536 6.20 -26.31 -0.04
N PRO A 537 4.95 -25.81 -0.13
CA PRO A 537 4.08 -26.07 -1.28
C PRO A 537 4.45 -25.13 -2.45
N VAL A 538 4.99 -25.68 -3.54
CA VAL A 538 5.30 -24.91 -4.76
C VAL A 538 4.05 -24.85 -5.67
N THR A 539 2.96 -24.27 -5.16
CA THR A 539 1.67 -24.13 -5.87
C THR A 539 1.77 -23.13 -7.03
N ASN A 540 2.29 -23.59 -8.17
CA ASN A 540 2.80 -22.75 -9.24
C ASN A 540 1.71 -22.25 -10.22
N ARG A 541 0.50 -21.94 -9.73
CA ARG A 541 -0.59 -21.41 -10.57
C ARG A 541 -0.31 -19.97 -10.98
N ARG A 542 -0.07 -19.75 -12.27
CA ARG A 542 0.14 -18.45 -12.91
C ARG A 542 -0.68 -18.37 -14.19
N CYS A 543 -1.14 -17.18 -14.58
CA CYS A 543 -1.77 -17.00 -15.89
C CYS A 543 -0.69 -16.86 -16.95
N LEU A 544 -0.63 -17.80 -17.89
CA LEU A 544 0.22 -17.70 -19.09
C LEU A 544 -0.59 -17.29 -20.33
N CYS A 545 -1.85 -16.88 -20.11
CA CYS A 545 -2.78 -16.27 -21.04
C CYS A 545 -2.13 -15.25 -22.00
N GLU A 546 -1.43 -14.24 -21.46
CA GLU A 546 -0.84 -13.19 -22.29
C GLU A 546 0.32 -13.70 -23.16
N LEU A 547 1.14 -14.63 -22.66
CA LEU A 547 2.17 -15.27 -23.47
C LEU A 547 1.54 -16.01 -24.67
N ALA A 548 0.43 -16.72 -24.46
CA ALA A 548 -0.31 -17.35 -25.55
C ALA A 548 -0.85 -16.30 -26.56
N LYS A 549 -1.35 -15.15 -26.07
CA LYS A 549 -1.82 -14.04 -26.92
C LYS A 549 -0.70 -13.42 -27.75
N GLN A 550 0.48 -13.20 -27.18
CA GLN A 550 1.66 -12.73 -27.93
C GLN A 550 2.13 -13.75 -28.97
N ILE A 551 2.03 -15.05 -28.69
CA ILE A 551 2.31 -16.13 -29.66
C ILE A 551 1.22 -16.19 -30.77
N GLY A 552 0.09 -15.51 -30.61
CA GLY A 552 -0.98 -15.39 -31.61
C GLY A 552 -2.16 -16.33 -31.40
N PHE A 553 -2.42 -16.76 -30.15
CA PHE A 553 -3.65 -17.46 -29.78
C PHE A 553 -4.72 -16.48 -29.29
N ASN A 554 -5.93 -16.60 -29.82
CA ASN A 554 -7.11 -15.89 -29.32
C ASN A 554 -7.84 -16.76 -28.28
N ASP A 555 -8.67 -16.14 -27.44
CA ASP A 555 -9.43 -16.86 -26.40
C ASP A 555 -10.38 -17.92 -27.01
N SER A 556 -10.91 -17.66 -28.22
CA SER A 556 -11.76 -18.59 -28.98
C SER A 556 -11.06 -19.87 -29.47
N VAL A 557 -9.75 -20.03 -29.22
CA VAL A 557 -9.05 -21.30 -29.48
C VAL A 557 -9.41 -22.35 -28.42
N ILE A 558 -9.88 -21.96 -27.24
CA ILE A 558 -10.36 -22.88 -26.21
C ILE A 558 -11.57 -23.67 -26.72
N ASP A 559 -12.52 -22.99 -27.38
CA ASP A 559 -13.79 -23.55 -27.86
C ASP A 559 -13.63 -24.70 -28.88
N ALA A 560 -12.45 -24.79 -29.52
CA ALA A 560 -12.12 -25.88 -30.45
C ALA A 560 -11.70 -27.18 -29.75
N TYR A 561 -11.58 -27.21 -28.42
CA TYR A 561 -11.11 -28.36 -27.64
C TYR A 561 -12.12 -28.76 -26.57
N THR A 562 -12.26 -30.07 -26.35
CA THR A 562 -13.00 -30.65 -25.21
C THR A 562 -12.06 -31.44 -24.34
N THR A 563 -12.09 -31.22 -23.02
CA THR A 563 -11.26 -32.01 -22.12
C THR A 563 -11.89 -33.37 -21.86
N GLN A 564 -11.06 -34.41 -21.82
CA GLN A 564 -11.50 -35.76 -21.49
C GLN A 564 -11.25 -36.05 -20.01
N GLU A 565 -10.04 -35.75 -19.52
CA GLU A 565 -9.60 -36.04 -18.15
C GLU A 565 -8.65 -34.95 -17.63
N CYS A 566 -8.59 -34.77 -16.32
CA CYS A 566 -7.57 -33.96 -15.65
C CYS A 566 -6.78 -34.80 -14.66
N LEU A 567 -5.46 -34.82 -14.83
CA LEU A 567 -4.52 -35.54 -13.99
C LEU A 567 -3.74 -34.55 -13.12
N ALA A 568 -3.82 -34.74 -11.80
CA ALA A 568 -3.12 -33.94 -10.80
C ALA A 568 -2.23 -34.85 -9.96
N ILE A 569 -0.92 -34.58 -9.93
CA ILE A 569 0.09 -35.40 -9.26
C ILE A 569 0.97 -34.48 -8.43
N PHE A 570 1.30 -34.90 -7.21
CA PHE A 570 2.33 -34.26 -6.40
C PHE A 570 3.32 -35.30 -5.84
N ARG A 571 4.53 -34.84 -5.54
CA ARG A 571 5.63 -35.65 -5.00
C ARG A 571 6.39 -34.87 -3.94
N HIS A 572 6.65 -35.53 -2.82
CA HIS A 572 7.57 -35.03 -1.79
C HIS A 572 9.02 -35.25 -2.25
N LEU A 573 9.78 -34.17 -2.48
CA LEU A 573 11.22 -34.24 -2.76
C LEU A 573 12.00 -34.36 -1.46
N GLN A 574 12.93 -35.32 -1.38
CA GLN A 574 13.87 -35.42 -0.26
C GLN A 574 14.97 -34.35 -0.37
N ALA A 575 15.44 -33.85 0.78
CA ALA A 575 16.40 -32.73 0.83
C ALA A 575 17.70 -32.98 0.04
N ASP A 576 18.19 -34.22 -0.03
CA ASP A 576 19.44 -34.55 -0.75
C ASP A 576 19.31 -34.54 -2.29
N THR A 577 18.10 -34.72 -2.84
CA THR A 577 17.83 -34.46 -4.27
C THR A 577 17.91 -32.96 -4.59
N ILE A 578 17.27 -32.12 -3.77
CA ILE A 578 17.25 -30.66 -3.93
C ILE A 578 18.68 -30.09 -3.90
N ARG A 579 19.55 -30.61 -3.02
CA ARG A 579 20.98 -30.28 -2.92
C ARG A 579 21.81 -30.59 -4.17
N ARG A 580 21.40 -31.56 -5.00
CA ARG A 580 22.11 -31.94 -6.24
C ARG A 580 21.62 -31.14 -7.45
N GLU A 581 20.33 -30.86 -7.52
CA GLU A 581 19.70 -30.25 -8.70
C GLU A 581 19.68 -28.71 -8.66
N THR A 582 19.72 -28.10 -7.47
CA THR A 582 19.57 -26.64 -7.33
C THR A 582 20.82 -25.92 -6.83
N ARG A 583 21.20 -24.84 -7.53
CA ARG A 583 22.15 -23.84 -7.03
C ARG A 583 21.50 -22.81 -6.07
N PHE A 584 20.28 -23.08 -5.61
CA PHE A 584 19.51 -22.17 -4.74
C PHE A 584 19.98 -22.27 -3.27
N ARG A 585 21.08 -21.57 -2.95
CA ARG A 585 21.66 -21.45 -1.59
C ARG A 585 20.77 -20.79 -0.52
N THR A 586 19.48 -20.56 -0.80
CA THR A 586 18.59 -19.71 0.00
C THR A 586 17.47 -20.45 0.74
N LEU A 587 17.34 -21.77 0.58
CA LEU A 587 16.49 -22.58 1.45
C LEU A 587 17.28 -23.01 2.70
N PRO A 588 16.74 -22.86 3.92
CA PRO A 588 17.38 -23.34 5.14
C PRO A 588 17.49 -24.88 5.13
N SER A 589 18.49 -25.39 5.84
CA SER A 589 19.02 -26.76 5.66
C SER A 589 18.11 -27.93 6.03
N SER A 590 16.87 -27.68 6.45
CA SER A 590 15.85 -28.68 6.77
C SER A 590 14.68 -28.72 5.80
N GLN A 591 14.52 -27.78 4.86
CA GLN A 591 13.30 -27.69 4.06
C GLN A 591 13.28 -28.60 2.82
N TYR A 592 12.13 -29.26 2.63
CA TYR A 592 11.77 -30.17 1.55
C TYR A 592 10.77 -29.44 0.64
N ALA A 593 10.66 -29.85 -0.62
CA ALA A 593 9.73 -29.24 -1.58
C ALA A 593 8.65 -30.24 -2.02
N CYS A 594 7.43 -29.76 -2.22
CA CYS A 594 6.43 -30.49 -3.00
C CYS A 594 6.57 -30.11 -4.47
N GLU A 595 6.96 -31.09 -5.29
CA GLU A 595 6.85 -31.02 -6.75
C GLU A 595 5.39 -31.32 -7.14
N SER A 596 4.84 -30.60 -8.12
CA SER A 596 3.44 -30.78 -8.53
C SER A 596 3.23 -30.57 -10.02
N ALA A 597 2.51 -31.49 -10.66
CA ALA A 597 2.08 -31.42 -12.04
C ALA A 597 0.54 -31.44 -12.12
N PHE A 598 -0.02 -30.60 -12.98
CA PHE A 598 -1.43 -30.61 -13.37
C PHE A 598 -1.50 -30.66 -14.90
N THR A 599 -2.34 -31.52 -15.46
CA THR A 599 -2.48 -31.67 -16.91
C THR A 599 -3.91 -31.98 -17.30
N ALA A 600 -4.46 -31.16 -18.20
CA ALA A 600 -5.77 -31.34 -18.83
C ALA A 600 -5.59 -32.02 -20.19
N TYR A 601 -6.14 -33.23 -20.34
CA TYR A 601 -6.07 -33.99 -21.59
C TYR A 601 -7.20 -33.56 -22.54
N ALA A 602 -6.91 -32.57 -23.37
CA ALA A 602 -7.85 -31.96 -24.30
C ALA A 602 -7.79 -32.58 -25.71
N ARG A 603 -8.97 -32.83 -26.29
CA ARG A 603 -9.20 -33.34 -27.64
C ARG A 603 -9.75 -32.23 -28.53
N CYS A 604 -9.06 -31.94 -29.63
CA CYS A 604 -9.55 -31.00 -30.64
C CYS A 604 -10.78 -31.58 -31.36
N TYR A 605 -11.78 -30.76 -31.63
CA TYR A 605 -12.75 -31.03 -32.71
C TYR A 605 -12.05 -30.91 -34.07
N SER A 606 -12.41 -31.78 -35.01
CA SER A 606 -11.84 -31.88 -36.36
C SER A 606 -12.90 -31.66 -37.43
#